data_AF-A0A8J6HP92-F1
#
_entry.id   AF-A0A8J6HP92-F1
#
_cell.length_a   1.000
_cell.length_b   1.000
_cell.length_c   1.000
_cell.angle_alpha   90.00
_cell.angle_beta   90.00
_cell.angle_gamma   90.00
#
_symmetry.space_group_name_H-M   'P 1'
#
loop_
_entity.id
_entity.type
_entity.pdbx_description
1 polymer ?
#
loop_
_entity_poly.entity_id
_entity_poly.type
_entity_poly.pdbx_seq_one_letter_code
_entity_poly.pdbx_strand_id
1 'polypeptide(L)'
;MTCCLRSADINVRAGGNYGQIWIGRFIKGRKMGMELWNNKIDALLKRRKPVLTEEEKYQQSQRVVEKELTTLKRQYVVLDRACSHSQFVKSSKLVKGDKGLAIFQKEHENILKDLTRAVAPGRIREEEKDFDHLSRRLEDYKKFNNKVTKYKIYIEEIDGEIKICQKAVQLLRKQQITDRQDEDRVWAAIKTVQKLENKLETQMIQFGTICTKNKQLRSEIDHLLCLRRVFMTYNQREEWCTKLQILRTRALHDLTSNLQEMREHKRKLDGNRKLGEFFLTKGQKRIMMELEEKEEEKRKELELELREKLDTYQHMMLDIEILHETRIHQQRKTLEELEDVLEETEGEASESETMLKENDEIFKALVQGVSRLFEMCKFSKDPLFRLLGNSAIVKFYNILLYLEALEKTIHQYSITVAYRDKVTDEKKHSSTAKKTDGTALRTDNLQEIEEEGNEERNK
;
A
#
# COMPACT_ATOMS: atom_id res chain seq x y z
N MET A 1 40.51 -53.80 -38.44
CA MET A 1 41.52 -52.75 -38.27
C MET A 1 42.73 -53.40 -37.61
N THR A 2 43.78 -53.79 -38.35
CA THR A 2 44.93 -52.97 -38.82
C THR A 2 45.85 -52.54 -37.66
N CYS A 3 47.11 -53.02 -37.54
CA CYS A 3 48.32 -52.73 -38.37
C CYS A 3 48.98 -51.38 -37.96
N CYS A 4 50.31 -51.15 -37.91
CA CYS A 4 51.52 -51.95 -38.16
C CYS A 4 52.83 -51.17 -37.81
N LEU A 5 53.97 -51.86 -37.60
CA LEU A 5 55.39 -51.40 -37.87
C LEU A 5 55.88 -50.13 -37.07
N ARG A 6 57.11 -49.57 -37.12
CA ARG A 6 58.46 -49.89 -37.71
C ARG A 6 59.61 -49.08 -37.03
N SER A 7 60.87 -49.48 -37.29
CA SER A 7 62.12 -48.66 -37.39
C SER A 7 62.64 -47.87 -36.15
N ALA A 8 63.93 -47.52 -35.93
CA ALA A 8 65.25 -47.57 -36.62
C ALA A 8 65.91 -46.18 -36.91
N ASP A 9 67.20 -46.19 -37.30
CA ASP A 9 68.16 -45.08 -37.54
C ASP A 9 68.80 -44.42 -36.28
N ILE A 10 70.10 -44.07 -36.16
CA ILE A 10 71.31 -43.85 -37.01
C ILE A 10 71.62 -42.38 -37.36
N ASN A 11 72.64 -41.78 -36.70
CA ASN A 11 73.68 -40.83 -37.19
C ASN A 11 74.46 -40.16 -36.02
N VAL A 12 75.61 -39.45 -36.14
CA VAL A 12 76.91 -39.62 -36.85
C VAL A 12 77.79 -38.34 -36.68
N ARG A 13 79.12 -38.47 -36.85
CA ARG A 13 80.22 -37.44 -36.80
C ARG A 13 80.67 -36.98 -35.40
N ALA A 14 81.91 -36.56 -35.12
CA ALA A 14 83.30 -36.60 -35.70
C ALA A 14 84.08 -35.49 -34.91
N GLY A 15 85.40 -35.45 -34.70
CA GLY A 15 86.59 -36.31 -34.92
C GLY A 15 87.73 -35.78 -33.98
N GLY A 16 89.03 -36.08 -34.08
CA GLY A 16 89.82 -36.98 -34.94
C GLY A 16 91.35 -36.75 -34.79
N ASN A 17 92.18 -37.74 -35.16
CA ASN A 17 93.67 -37.74 -35.30
C ASN A 17 94.52 -37.50 -34.01
N TYR A 18 95.78 -37.96 -33.87
CA TYR A 18 96.77 -38.67 -34.73
C TYR A 18 97.25 -39.97 -33.99
N GLY A 19 97.65 -41.10 -34.60
CA GLY A 19 98.90 -41.40 -35.37
C GLY A 19 99.99 -42.03 -34.46
N GLN A 20 100.86 -43.01 -34.82
CA GLN A 20 101.12 -43.83 -36.04
C GLN A 20 101.78 -45.20 -35.64
N ILE A 21 101.37 -46.37 -36.17
CA ILE A 21 101.94 -47.20 -37.29
C ILE A 21 103.09 -48.21 -36.98
N TRP A 22 102.75 -49.52 -37.10
CA TRP A 22 103.46 -50.73 -37.58
C TRP A 22 104.87 -51.24 -37.13
N ILE A 23 104.87 -52.50 -36.66
CA ILE A 23 105.52 -53.71 -37.23
C ILE A 23 106.92 -53.58 -37.94
N GLY A 24 107.98 -54.02 -37.24
CA GLY A 24 108.66 -55.31 -37.55
C GLY A 24 109.92 -55.41 -38.45
N ARG A 25 110.84 -56.31 -38.02
CA ARG A 25 111.82 -57.14 -38.78
C ARG A 25 113.19 -56.58 -39.28
N PHE A 26 114.25 -57.19 -38.72
CA PHE A 26 115.42 -57.84 -39.38
C PHE A 26 116.61 -57.07 -40.02
N ILE A 27 117.81 -57.37 -39.46
CA ILE A 27 119.12 -57.64 -40.11
C ILE A 27 119.82 -56.57 -40.99
N LYS A 28 120.81 -55.88 -40.39
CA LYS A 28 122.27 -55.85 -40.74
C LYS A 28 123.00 -54.88 -39.80
N GLY A 29 124.26 -55.06 -39.39
CA GLY A 29 125.24 -56.11 -39.68
C GLY A 29 126.40 -55.63 -40.56
N ARG A 30 127.57 -55.33 -39.95
CA ARG A 30 128.94 -55.00 -40.45
C ARG A 30 129.65 -54.15 -39.37
N LYS A 31 130.98 -54.08 -39.20
CA LYS A 31 132.13 -54.66 -39.94
C LYS A 31 133.42 -54.67 -39.06
N MET A 32 134.34 -55.61 -39.34
CA MET A 32 135.79 -55.60 -39.02
C MET A 32 136.22 -55.67 -37.53
N GLY A 33 137.40 -56.20 -37.17
CA GLY A 33 138.41 -56.90 -38.01
C GLY A 33 137.93 -58.25 -38.57
N MET A 34 138.53 -58.85 -39.61
CA MET A 34 139.95 -58.94 -40.01
C MET A 34 140.81 -59.68 -38.98
N GLU A 35 141.70 -60.59 -39.32
CA GLU A 35 141.95 -61.43 -40.51
C GLU A 35 143.27 -62.14 -40.19
N LEU A 36 143.28 -63.47 -40.07
CA LEU A 36 144.50 -64.27 -40.21
C LEU A 36 144.08 -65.68 -40.61
N TRP A 37 143.96 -65.86 -41.93
CA TRP A 37 143.53 -67.10 -42.57
C TRP A 37 144.72 -67.66 -43.37
N ASN A 38 144.92 -68.98 -43.30
CA ASN A 38 145.85 -69.80 -44.10
C ASN A 38 147.37 -69.79 -43.78
N ASN A 39 147.99 -70.92 -44.16
CA ASN A 39 149.38 -71.10 -44.64
C ASN A 39 150.58 -71.01 -43.67
N LYS A 40 150.67 -71.99 -42.76
CA LYS A 40 151.85 -72.88 -42.52
C LYS A 40 151.42 -73.95 -41.51
N ILE A 41 151.38 -75.26 -41.78
CA ILE A 41 152.40 -76.17 -42.38
C ILE A 41 153.71 -76.15 -41.59
N ASP A 42 154.12 -77.35 -41.14
CA ASP A 42 155.34 -77.67 -40.39
C ASP A 42 155.46 -77.15 -38.93
N ALA A 43 154.48 -77.52 -38.10
CA ALA A 43 154.56 -77.49 -36.63
C ALA A 43 154.18 -78.84 -35.96
N LEU A 44 154.68 -79.92 -36.53
CA LEU A 44 155.24 -81.11 -35.85
C LEU A 44 154.53 -81.73 -34.61
N LEU A 45 153.86 -82.86 -34.86
CA LEU A 45 154.12 -84.15 -34.19
C LEU A 45 154.42 -84.18 -32.67
N LYS A 46 153.37 -84.25 -31.83
CA LYS A 46 153.11 -85.41 -30.92
C LYS A 46 151.91 -85.19 -29.98
N ARG A 47 150.83 -85.95 -30.20
CA ARG A 47 150.00 -86.61 -29.18
C ARG A 47 149.02 -87.59 -29.84
N ARG A 48 149.40 -88.87 -29.95
CA ARG A 48 148.50 -89.95 -30.39
C ARG A 48 147.45 -90.21 -29.30
N LYS A 49 146.17 -90.32 -29.67
CA LYS A 49 145.32 -91.54 -29.56
C LYS A 49 143.96 -91.30 -30.28
N PRO A 50 143.19 -92.35 -30.63
CA PRO A 50 142.79 -92.51 -32.03
C PRO A 50 141.28 -92.33 -32.31
N VAL A 51 140.84 -92.76 -33.49
CA VAL A 51 139.43 -92.84 -33.92
C VAL A 51 138.64 -93.79 -33.01
N LEU A 52 137.37 -93.45 -32.75
CA LEU A 52 136.56 -94.05 -31.69
C LEU A 52 135.52 -95.09 -32.14
N THR A 53 135.26 -96.04 -31.24
CA THR A 53 134.23 -97.10 -31.23
C THR A 53 132.80 -96.64 -31.57
N GLU A 54 131.89 -97.54 -31.96
CA GLU A 54 130.45 -97.23 -31.91
C GLU A 54 129.94 -97.14 -30.45
N GLU A 55 130.52 -97.94 -29.55
CA GLU A 55 130.37 -97.82 -28.09
C GLU A 55 130.64 -96.38 -27.59
N GLU A 56 131.60 -95.69 -28.21
CA GLU A 56 131.99 -94.35 -27.81
C GLU A 56 131.03 -93.27 -28.33
N LYS A 57 130.27 -93.55 -29.41
CA LYS A 57 129.10 -92.72 -29.78
C LYS A 57 128.01 -92.82 -28.71
N TYR A 58 127.77 -94.02 -28.16
CA TYR A 58 126.76 -94.24 -27.11
C TYR A 58 127.16 -93.57 -25.78
N GLN A 59 128.42 -93.72 -25.36
CA GLN A 59 129.02 -92.96 -24.26
C GLN A 59 128.90 -91.44 -24.48
N GLN A 60 129.10 -90.96 -25.71
CA GLN A 60 129.00 -89.55 -26.04
C GLN A 60 127.54 -89.04 -26.03
N SER A 61 126.56 -89.84 -26.45
CA SER A 61 125.14 -89.49 -26.31
C SER A 61 124.68 -89.49 -24.84
N GLN A 62 125.13 -90.45 -24.01
CA GLN A 62 124.87 -90.40 -22.57
C GLN A 62 125.40 -89.10 -21.94
N ARG A 63 126.63 -88.68 -22.29
CA ARG A 63 127.22 -87.42 -21.80
C ARG A 63 126.54 -86.15 -22.33
N VAL A 64 125.74 -86.24 -23.40
CA VAL A 64 124.85 -85.13 -23.85
C VAL A 64 123.58 -85.15 -23.01
N VAL A 65 122.92 -86.29 -22.86
CA VAL A 65 121.71 -86.45 -22.04
C VAL A 65 121.97 -86.06 -20.57
N GLU A 66 123.13 -86.39 -20.00
CA GLU A 66 123.53 -85.96 -18.66
C GLU A 66 123.72 -84.44 -18.54
N LYS A 67 124.22 -83.78 -19.60
CA LYS A 67 124.35 -82.31 -19.64
C LYS A 67 123.01 -81.62 -19.78
N GLU A 68 122.11 -82.18 -20.59
CA GLU A 68 120.74 -81.70 -20.72
C GLU A 68 119.96 -81.93 -19.42
N LEU A 69 120.09 -83.10 -18.79
CA LEU A 69 119.43 -83.45 -17.53
C LEU A 69 119.98 -82.65 -16.34
N THR A 70 121.26 -82.30 -16.32
CA THR A 70 121.81 -81.35 -15.31
C THR A 70 121.42 -79.90 -15.60
N THR A 71 121.23 -79.51 -16.87
CA THR A 71 120.70 -78.19 -17.24
C THR A 71 119.22 -78.05 -16.89
N LEU A 72 118.41 -79.07 -17.18
CA LEU A 72 117.00 -79.18 -16.76
C LEU A 72 116.86 -79.22 -15.24
N LYS A 73 117.71 -79.96 -14.51
CA LYS A 73 117.72 -79.91 -13.03
C LYS A 73 118.06 -78.51 -12.50
N ARG A 74 118.97 -77.76 -13.16
CA ARG A 74 119.26 -76.36 -12.79
C ARG A 74 118.08 -75.43 -13.10
N GLN A 75 117.44 -75.57 -14.26
CA GLN A 75 116.24 -74.81 -14.62
C GLN A 75 115.07 -75.12 -13.66
N TYR A 76 114.88 -76.39 -13.30
CA TYR A 76 113.89 -76.82 -12.31
C TYR A 76 114.18 -76.21 -10.94
N VAL A 77 115.42 -76.24 -10.43
CA VAL A 77 115.77 -75.61 -9.14
C VAL A 77 115.60 -74.08 -9.18
N VAL A 78 115.77 -73.42 -10.33
CA VAL A 78 115.50 -71.98 -10.48
C VAL A 78 113.98 -71.71 -10.51
N LEU A 79 113.19 -72.52 -11.21
CA LEU A 79 111.73 -72.42 -11.24
C LEU A 79 111.09 -72.76 -9.89
N ASP A 80 111.57 -73.78 -9.20
CA ASP A 80 111.13 -74.19 -7.86
C ASP A 80 111.43 -73.11 -6.82
N ARG A 81 112.62 -72.48 -6.91
CA ARG A 81 112.94 -71.27 -6.13
C ARG A 81 112.04 -70.09 -6.51
N ALA A 82 111.68 -69.89 -7.78
CA ALA A 82 110.78 -68.82 -8.20
C ALA A 82 109.33 -69.05 -7.73
N CYS A 83 108.81 -70.27 -7.82
CA CYS A 83 107.52 -70.67 -7.27
C CYS A 83 107.48 -70.53 -5.74
N SER A 84 108.53 -70.99 -5.04
CA SER A 84 108.67 -70.80 -3.60
C SER A 84 108.71 -69.31 -3.22
N HIS A 85 109.42 -68.49 -3.98
CA HIS A 85 109.45 -67.04 -3.78
C HIS A 85 108.08 -66.41 -4.08
N SER A 86 107.32 -66.92 -5.06
CA SER A 86 105.96 -66.47 -5.34
C SER A 86 104.94 -66.90 -4.27
N GLN A 87 105.16 -68.01 -3.57
CA GLN A 87 104.33 -68.39 -2.42
C GLN A 87 104.64 -67.53 -1.18
N PHE A 88 105.92 -67.25 -0.91
CA PHE A 88 106.32 -66.42 0.24
C PHE A 88 106.09 -64.92 0.01
N VAL A 89 106.21 -64.43 -1.22
CA VAL A 89 105.97 -63.03 -1.61
C VAL A 89 104.59 -62.89 -2.29
N LYS A 90 103.52 -63.30 -1.58
CA LYS A 90 102.20 -62.72 -1.83
C LYS A 90 102.32 -61.21 -1.63
N SER A 91 102.25 -60.42 -2.71
CA SER A 91 102.42 -58.96 -2.59
C SER A 91 101.39 -58.37 -1.62
N SER A 92 101.79 -57.36 -0.84
CA SER A 92 100.94 -56.75 0.19
C SER A 92 99.66 -56.10 -0.38
N LYS A 93 99.62 -55.86 -1.70
CA LYS A 93 98.41 -55.44 -2.44
C LYS A 93 97.44 -56.61 -2.65
N LEU A 94 97.94 -57.80 -3.04
CA LEU A 94 97.11 -59.00 -3.21
C LEU A 94 96.51 -59.47 -1.88
N VAL A 95 97.29 -59.49 -0.79
CA VAL A 95 96.75 -59.88 0.53
C VAL A 95 95.68 -58.89 1.05
N LYS A 96 95.75 -57.62 0.63
CA LYS A 96 94.67 -56.63 0.88
C LYS A 96 93.47 -56.86 -0.04
N GLY A 97 93.69 -57.24 -1.29
CA GLY A 97 92.65 -57.65 -2.25
C GLY A 97 91.87 -58.89 -1.77
N ASP A 98 92.57 -59.96 -1.38
CA ASP A 98 92.00 -61.19 -0.79
C ASP A 98 91.10 -60.85 0.42
N LYS A 99 91.57 -59.94 1.31
CA LYS A 99 90.79 -59.48 2.47
C LYS A 99 89.58 -58.62 2.08
N GLY A 100 89.70 -57.76 1.07
CA GLY A 100 88.59 -56.98 0.54
C GLY A 100 87.52 -57.88 -0.10
N LEU A 101 87.94 -58.88 -0.88
CA LEU A 101 87.05 -59.88 -1.45
C LEU A 101 86.34 -60.71 -0.37
N ALA A 102 87.03 -61.10 0.70
CA ALA A 102 86.41 -61.79 1.83
C ALA A 102 85.39 -60.91 2.58
N ILE A 103 85.62 -59.59 2.66
CA ILE A 103 84.64 -58.63 3.20
C ILE A 103 83.44 -58.53 2.25
N PHE A 104 83.63 -58.31 0.95
CA PHE A 104 82.53 -58.23 -0.02
C PHE A 104 81.75 -59.54 -0.16
N GLN A 105 82.39 -60.71 -0.02
CA GLN A 105 81.70 -62.00 0.03
C GLN A 105 80.84 -62.12 1.30
N LYS A 106 81.35 -61.68 2.45
CA LYS A 106 80.59 -61.64 3.70
C LYS A 106 79.44 -60.63 3.67
N GLU A 107 79.64 -59.47 3.04
CA GLU A 107 78.60 -58.46 2.81
C GLU A 107 77.54 -58.97 1.83
N HIS A 108 77.94 -59.64 0.74
CA HIS A 108 77.01 -60.28 -0.19
C HIS A 108 76.20 -61.39 0.50
N GLU A 109 76.83 -62.23 1.31
CA GLU A 109 76.14 -63.20 2.16
C GLU A 109 75.17 -62.53 3.15
N ASN A 110 75.56 -61.40 3.77
CA ASN A 110 74.69 -60.66 4.68
C ASN A 110 73.48 -60.07 3.94
N ILE A 111 73.70 -59.44 2.78
CA ILE A 111 72.64 -58.90 1.91
C ILE A 111 71.70 -60.02 1.46
N LEU A 112 72.21 -61.21 1.10
CA LEU A 112 71.38 -62.38 0.79
C LEU A 112 70.59 -62.88 2.01
N LYS A 113 71.18 -62.86 3.21
CA LYS A 113 70.49 -63.22 4.47
C LYS A 113 69.41 -62.20 4.85
N ASP A 114 69.63 -60.92 4.60
CA ASP A 114 68.64 -59.87 4.88
C ASP A 114 67.55 -59.81 3.80
N LEU A 115 67.86 -60.07 2.52
CA LEU A 115 66.86 -60.28 1.47
C LEU A 115 66.00 -61.51 1.74
N THR A 116 66.59 -62.65 2.11
CA THR A 116 65.82 -63.86 2.46
C THR A 116 65.05 -63.71 3.79
N ARG A 117 65.51 -62.84 4.71
CA ARG A 117 64.75 -62.43 5.91
C ARG A 117 63.58 -61.51 5.57
N ALA A 118 63.74 -60.57 4.64
CA ALA A 118 62.67 -59.68 4.19
C ALA A 118 61.59 -60.45 3.41
N VAL A 119 61.99 -61.34 2.50
CA VAL A 119 61.11 -62.23 1.72
C VAL A 119 60.65 -63.45 2.54
N ALA A 120 61.01 -63.55 3.83
CA ALA A 120 60.57 -64.65 4.67
C ALA A 120 59.03 -64.64 4.83
N PRO A 121 58.35 -65.79 4.72
CA PRO A 121 56.89 -65.85 4.79
C PRO A 121 56.33 -65.43 6.17
N GLY A 122 57.15 -65.43 7.21
CA GLY A 122 56.79 -64.82 8.50
C GLY A 122 56.69 -63.30 8.42
N ARG A 123 57.61 -62.65 7.70
CA ARG A 123 57.70 -61.19 7.57
C ARG A 123 56.61 -60.63 6.67
N ILE A 124 56.35 -61.30 5.54
CA ILE A 124 55.24 -60.97 4.65
C ILE A 124 53.90 -61.03 5.40
N ARG A 125 53.73 -62.00 6.33
CA ARG A 125 52.54 -62.11 7.22
C ARG A 125 52.51 -61.10 8.37
N GLU A 126 53.59 -60.37 8.64
CA GLU A 126 53.58 -59.20 9.53
C GLU A 126 53.14 -57.97 8.74
N GLU A 127 53.77 -57.75 7.58
CA GLU A 127 53.46 -56.65 6.65
C GLU A 127 52.00 -56.71 6.13
N GLU A 128 51.48 -57.90 5.87
CA GLU A 128 50.07 -58.13 5.52
C GLU A 128 49.12 -57.72 6.66
N LYS A 129 49.44 -58.03 7.92
CA LYS A 129 48.64 -57.61 9.09
C LYS A 129 48.71 -56.12 9.34
N ASP A 130 49.88 -55.51 9.16
CA ASP A 130 50.08 -54.08 9.30
C ASP A 130 49.34 -53.31 8.18
N PHE A 131 49.34 -53.84 6.96
CA PHE A 131 48.52 -53.33 5.86
C PHE A 131 47.02 -53.46 6.14
N ASP A 132 46.57 -54.59 6.69
CA ASP A 132 45.18 -54.82 7.07
C ASP A 132 44.73 -53.86 8.19
N HIS A 133 45.58 -53.68 9.20
CA HIS A 133 45.37 -52.75 10.31
C HIS A 133 45.35 -51.29 9.84
N LEU A 134 46.28 -50.90 8.94
CA LEU A 134 46.30 -49.57 8.33
C LEU A 134 45.06 -49.32 7.46
N SER A 135 44.62 -50.34 6.70
CA SER A 135 43.43 -50.28 5.86
C SER A 135 42.15 -50.08 6.69
N ARG A 136 41.98 -50.84 7.78
CA ARG A 136 40.88 -50.65 8.73
C ARG A 136 40.91 -49.24 9.35
N ARG A 137 42.10 -48.75 9.73
CA ARG A 137 42.28 -47.41 10.31
C ARG A 137 42.01 -46.28 9.31
N LEU A 138 42.32 -46.48 8.02
CA LEU A 138 41.91 -45.59 6.93
C LEU A 138 40.40 -45.64 6.70
N GLU A 139 39.77 -46.80 6.79
CA GLU A 139 38.32 -46.94 6.70
C GLU A 139 37.61 -46.18 7.83
N ASP A 140 38.09 -46.31 9.06
CA ASP A 140 37.54 -45.59 10.21
C ASP A 140 37.82 -44.08 10.12
N TYR A 141 39.00 -43.67 9.64
CA TYR A 141 39.28 -42.26 9.34
C TYR A 141 38.28 -41.69 8.31
N LYS A 142 38.00 -42.41 7.21
CA LYS A 142 36.95 -42.01 6.25
C LYS A 142 35.57 -41.91 6.93
N LYS A 143 35.17 -42.89 7.74
CA LYS A 143 33.89 -42.89 8.48
C LYS A 143 33.78 -41.67 9.41
N PHE A 144 34.83 -41.35 10.17
CA PHE A 144 34.85 -40.20 11.06
C PHE A 144 34.88 -38.87 10.29
N ASN A 145 35.69 -38.76 9.23
CA ASN A 145 35.69 -37.57 8.37
C ASN A 145 34.32 -37.32 7.74
N ASN A 146 33.66 -38.37 7.23
CA ASN A 146 32.30 -38.27 6.68
C ASN A 146 31.29 -37.81 7.75
N LYS A 147 31.38 -38.31 8.99
CA LYS A 147 30.57 -37.79 10.12
C LYS A 147 30.86 -36.31 10.38
N VAL A 148 32.12 -35.90 10.45
CA VAL A 148 32.52 -34.50 10.64
C VAL A 148 31.98 -33.60 9.52
N THR A 149 32.02 -34.02 8.25
CA THR A 149 31.43 -33.23 7.15
C THR A 149 29.91 -33.08 7.28
N LYS A 150 29.19 -34.13 7.72
CA LYS A 150 27.74 -34.03 7.99
C LYS A 150 27.43 -33.08 9.15
N TYR A 151 28.19 -33.15 10.24
CA TYR A 151 27.99 -32.23 11.37
C TYR A 151 28.35 -30.78 11.02
N LYS A 152 29.32 -30.53 10.13
CA LYS A 152 29.59 -29.17 9.62
C LYS A 152 28.41 -28.58 8.85
N ILE A 153 27.84 -29.35 7.92
CA ILE A 153 26.63 -28.92 7.16
C ILE A 153 25.48 -28.61 8.12
N TYR A 154 25.22 -29.49 9.08
CA TYR A 154 24.16 -29.28 10.09
C TYR A 154 24.40 -28.05 10.99
N ILE A 155 25.66 -27.75 11.31
CA ILE A 155 26.03 -26.51 12.01
C ILE A 155 25.75 -25.30 11.11
N GLU A 156 26.17 -25.33 9.85
CA GLU A 156 25.95 -24.24 8.88
C GLU A 156 24.44 -23.97 8.61
N GLU A 157 23.62 -25.02 8.59
CA GLU A 157 22.14 -24.94 8.51
C GLU A 157 21.55 -24.22 9.73
N ILE A 158 21.87 -24.67 10.96
CA ILE A 158 21.43 -24.05 12.22
C ILE A 158 21.91 -22.60 12.31
N ASP A 159 23.16 -22.33 11.93
CA ASP A 159 23.72 -20.98 11.89
C ASP A 159 22.96 -20.08 10.90
N GLY A 160 22.39 -20.65 9.84
CA GLY A 160 21.48 -19.98 8.92
C GLY A 160 20.13 -19.64 9.56
N GLU A 161 19.49 -20.61 10.22
CA GLU A 161 18.23 -20.41 10.94
C GLU A 161 18.37 -19.37 12.06
N ILE A 162 19.44 -19.45 12.86
CA ILE A 162 19.74 -18.47 13.91
C ILE A 162 19.83 -17.05 13.33
N LYS A 163 20.49 -16.86 12.18
CA LYS A 163 20.59 -15.56 11.50
C LYS A 163 19.24 -15.05 10.97
N ILE A 164 18.33 -15.95 10.57
CA ILE A 164 16.97 -15.60 10.15
C ILE A 164 16.14 -15.18 11.37
N CYS A 165 16.15 -15.97 12.45
CA CYS A 165 15.44 -15.67 13.69
C CYS A 165 15.95 -14.37 14.35
N GLN A 166 17.25 -14.11 14.35
CA GLN A 166 17.82 -12.84 14.82
C GLN A 166 17.30 -11.63 14.02
N LYS A 167 17.22 -11.73 12.69
CA LYS A 167 16.65 -10.67 11.82
C LYS A 167 15.16 -10.45 12.11
N ALA A 168 14.39 -11.53 12.31
CA ALA A 168 12.96 -11.44 12.66
C ALA A 168 12.76 -10.75 14.03
N VAL A 169 13.53 -11.12 15.06
CA VAL A 169 13.49 -10.47 16.38
C VAL A 169 13.90 -8.99 16.29
N GLN A 170 14.89 -8.65 15.47
CA GLN A 170 15.26 -7.23 15.24
C GLN A 170 14.18 -6.44 14.50
N LEU A 171 13.43 -7.05 13.59
CA LEU A 171 12.31 -6.40 12.90
C LEU A 171 11.14 -6.16 13.87
N LEU A 172 10.75 -7.17 14.65
CA LEU A 172 9.70 -7.06 15.66
C LEU A 172 10.04 -5.97 16.70
N ARG A 173 11.28 -5.93 17.20
CA ARG A 173 11.76 -4.87 18.11
C ARG A 173 11.78 -3.46 17.51
N LYS A 174 11.74 -3.31 16.18
CA LYS A 174 11.62 -2.02 15.49
C LYS A 174 10.16 -1.63 15.20
N GLN A 175 9.26 -2.61 15.16
CA GLN A 175 7.83 -2.41 14.97
C GLN A 175 7.08 -2.21 16.29
N GLN A 176 7.58 -2.80 17.37
CA GLN A 176 7.10 -2.57 18.73
C GLN A 176 7.29 -1.10 19.10
N ILE A 177 6.16 -0.44 19.36
CA ILE A 177 6.13 0.91 19.94
C ILE A 177 6.75 0.82 21.34
N THR A 178 7.60 1.77 21.71
CA THR A 178 8.17 1.78 23.07
C THR A 178 7.15 2.32 24.07
N ASP A 179 7.18 1.84 25.31
CA ASP A 179 6.24 2.24 26.37
C ASP A 179 6.12 3.77 26.46
N ARG A 180 7.25 4.48 26.35
CA ARG A 180 7.32 5.96 26.29
C ARG A 180 6.58 6.59 25.11
N GLN A 181 6.60 5.97 23.94
CA GLN A 181 5.85 6.48 22.76
C GLN A 181 4.34 6.29 22.94
N ASP A 182 3.90 5.23 23.62
CA ASP A 182 2.49 5.07 23.97
C ASP A 182 2.08 5.94 25.19
N GLU A 183 2.97 6.21 26.15
CA GLU A 183 2.81 7.28 27.15
C GLU A 183 2.61 8.65 26.47
N ASP A 184 3.50 9.04 25.55
CA ASP A 184 3.40 10.31 24.81
C ASP A 184 2.09 10.42 24.01
N ARG A 185 1.60 9.31 23.42
CA ARG A 185 0.30 9.23 22.74
C ARG A 185 -0.88 9.36 23.69
N VAL A 186 -0.89 8.62 24.80
CA VAL A 186 -1.93 8.70 25.83
C VAL A 186 -1.97 10.10 26.43
N TRP A 187 -0.82 10.72 26.69
CA TRP A 187 -0.75 12.07 27.25
C TRP A 187 -1.16 13.15 26.25
N ALA A 188 -0.88 12.96 24.95
CA ALA A 188 -1.45 13.78 23.89
C ALA A 188 -2.98 13.64 23.80
N ALA A 189 -3.51 12.42 23.91
CA ALA A 189 -4.95 12.17 23.91
C ALA A 189 -5.64 12.84 25.12
N ILE A 190 -5.13 12.65 26.34
CA ILE A 190 -5.61 13.32 27.57
C ILE A 190 -5.63 14.85 27.38
N LYS A 191 -4.56 15.43 26.84
CA LYS A 191 -4.51 16.87 26.51
C LYS A 191 -5.55 17.31 25.46
N THR A 192 -5.94 16.45 24.52
CA THR A 192 -7.03 16.79 23.59
C THR A 192 -8.40 16.72 24.25
N VAL A 193 -8.64 15.72 25.13
CA VAL A 193 -9.89 15.59 25.90
C VAL A 193 -10.06 16.82 26.81
N GLN A 194 -9.07 17.17 27.61
CA GLN A 194 -9.11 18.34 28.50
C GLN A 194 -9.37 19.66 27.74
N LYS A 195 -8.83 19.81 26.53
CA LYS A 195 -9.10 20.97 25.66
C LYS A 195 -10.52 21.01 25.11
N LEU A 196 -11.20 19.87 24.97
CA LEU A 196 -12.59 19.79 24.56
C LEU A 196 -13.53 19.98 25.75
N GLU A 197 -13.20 19.43 26.92
CA GLU A 197 -13.92 19.63 28.18
C GLU A 197 -13.96 21.12 28.57
N ASN A 198 -12.82 21.80 28.63
CA ASN A 198 -12.75 23.24 28.93
C ASN A 198 -13.55 24.09 27.93
N LYS A 199 -13.61 23.69 26.65
CA LYS A 199 -14.44 24.36 25.64
C LYS A 199 -15.93 24.12 25.88
N LEU A 200 -16.32 22.89 26.18
CA LEU A 200 -17.70 22.51 26.48
C LEU A 200 -18.21 23.23 27.73
N GLU A 201 -17.41 23.28 28.80
CA GLU A 201 -17.71 24.04 30.01
C GLU A 201 -17.90 25.53 29.71
N THR A 202 -16.97 26.14 28.95
CA THR A 202 -17.09 27.54 28.51
C THR A 202 -18.38 27.79 27.73
N GLN A 203 -18.76 26.89 26.81
CA GLN A 203 -20.01 26.99 26.06
C GLN A 203 -21.25 26.80 26.95
N MET A 204 -21.20 25.89 27.93
CA MET A 204 -22.31 25.64 28.84
C MET A 204 -22.54 26.82 29.82
N ILE A 205 -21.46 27.48 30.26
CA ILE A 205 -21.53 28.73 31.04
C ILE A 205 -22.10 29.88 30.19
N GLN A 206 -21.68 30.00 28.93
CA GLN A 206 -22.24 30.99 27.99
C GLN A 206 -23.73 30.75 27.74
N PHE A 207 -24.14 29.50 27.47
CA PHE A 207 -25.53 29.10 27.31
C PHE A 207 -26.36 29.40 28.57
N GLY A 208 -25.87 29.02 29.75
CA GLY A 208 -26.51 29.33 31.03
C GLY A 208 -26.71 30.84 31.23
N THR A 209 -25.71 31.65 30.84
CA THR A 209 -25.78 33.13 30.89
C THR A 209 -26.79 33.70 29.89
N ILE A 210 -26.96 33.09 28.73
CA ILE A 210 -28.00 33.47 27.75
C ILE A 210 -29.39 33.11 28.30
N CYS A 211 -29.54 31.92 28.89
CA CYS A 211 -30.81 31.47 29.47
C CYS A 211 -31.25 32.32 30.68
N THR A 212 -30.34 32.73 31.56
CA THR A 212 -30.69 33.64 32.68
C THR A 212 -31.11 35.03 32.19
N LYS A 213 -30.40 35.60 31.21
CA LYS A 213 -30.78 36.86 30.56
C LYS A 213 -32.13 36.76 29.84
N ASN A 214 -32.38 35.67 29.12
CA ASN A 214 -33.65 35.44 28.43
C ASN A 214 -34.81 35.31 29.43
N LYS A 215 -34.59 34.66 30.58
CA LYS A 215 -35.55 34.61 31.69
C LYS A 215 -35.84 36.00 32.27
N GLN A 216 -34.82 36.84 32.47
CA GLN A 216 -34.99 38.22 32.93
C GLN A 216 -35.82 39.06 31.95
N LEU A 217 -35.49 39.02 30.65
CA LEU A 217 -36.23 39.73 29.60
C LEU A 217 -37.69 39.28 29.50
N ARG A 218 -37.99 37.99 29.68
CA ARG A 218 -39.38 37.51 29.75
C ARG A 218 -40.14 38.11 30.93
N SER A 219 -39.56 38.08 32.13
CA SER A 219 -40.17 38.71 33.31
C SER A 219 -40.36 40.22 33.17
N GLU A 220 -39.46 40.91 32.47
CA GLU A 220 -39.60 42.33 32.14
C GLU A 220 -40.74 42.59 31.14
N ILE A 221 -40.85 41.79 30.09
CA ILE A 221 -41.97 41.83 29.12
C ILE A 221 -43.31 41.57 29.84
N ASP A 222 -43.38 40.53 30.69
CA ASP A 222 -44.59 40.21 31.47
C ASP A 222 -44.98 41.37 32.41
N HIS A 223 -44.01 42.02 33.04
CA HIS A 223 -44.24 43.19 33.89
C HIS A 223 -44.76 44.39 33.08
N LEU A 224 -44.15 44.69 31.92
CA LEU A 224 -44.59 45.78 31.03
C LEU A 224 -45.99 45.51 30.43
N LEU A 225 -46.32 44.26 30.10
CA LEU A 225 -47.65 43.86 29.65
C LEU A 225 -48.70 44.01 30.77
N CYS A 226 -48.33 43.71 32.01
CA CYS A 226 -49.18 43.94 33.18
C CYS A 226 -49.43 45.45 33.40
N LEU A 227 -48.37 46.27 33.41
CA LEU A 227 -48.48 47.73 33.51
C LEU A 227 -49.34 48.33 32.39
N ARG A 228 -49.13 47.90 31.14
CA ARG A 228 -49.96 48.32 29.99
C ARG A 228 -51.43 47.98 30.21
N ARG A 229 -51.75 46.79 30.73
CA ARG A 229 -53.14 46.38 31.02
C ARG A 229 -53.78 47.28 32.09
N VAL A 230 -53.06 47.61 33.16
CA VAL A 230 -53.52 48.52 34.23
C VAL A 230 -53.71 49.95 33.71
N PHE A 231 -52.80 50.43 32.86
CA PHE A 231 -52.92 51.76 32.24
C PHE A 231 -54.15 51.86 31.32
N MET A 232 -54.42 50.85 30.49
CA MET A 232 -55.60 50.82 29.63
C MET A 232 -56.91 50.83 30.43
N THR A 233 -57.02 50.09 31.55
CA THR A 233 -58.22 50.11 32.39
C THR A 233 -58.37 51.40 33.20
N TYR A 234 -57.26 52.06 33.56
CA TYR A 234 -57.28 53.40 34.15
C TYR A 234 -57.83 54.43 33.16
N ASN A 235 -57.30 54.50 31.94
CA ASN A 235 -57.71 55.49 30.93
C ASN A 235 -59.19 55.29 30.54
N GLN A 236 -59.64 54.04 30.38
CA GLN A 236 -61.06 53.74 30.16
C GLN A 236 -61.94 54.25 31.30
N ARG A 237 -61.51 54.09 32.57
CA ARG A 237 -62.24 54.62 33.73
C ARG A 237 -62.27 56.15 33.72
N GLU A 238 -61.18 56.81 33.35
CA GLU A 238 -61.10 58.28 33.25
C GLU A 238 -62.01 58.82 32.14
N GLU A 239 -62.08 58.16 30.98
CA GLU A 239 -63.06 58.43 29.94
C GLU A 239 -64.50 58.30 30.45
N TRP A 240 -64.83 57.24 31.19
CA TRP A 240 -66.18 57.07 31.74
C TRP A 240 -66.51 58.14 32.79
N CYS A 241 -65.55 58.52 33.63
CA CYS A 241 -65.70 59.60 34.60
C CYS A 241 -65.92 60.97 33.93
N THR A 242 -65.19 61.28 32.85
CA THR A 242 -65.36 62.54 32.09
C THR A 242 -66.68 62.56 31.32
N LYS A 243 -67.06 61.46 30.64
CA LYS A 243 -68.38 61.29 30.01
C LYS A 243 -69.53 61.50 31.02
N LEU A 244 -69.43 60.93 32.21
CA LEU A 244 -70.42 61.11 33.29
C LEU A 244 -70.50 62.56 33.79
N GLN A 245 -69.37 63.26 33.91
CA GLN A 245 -69.33 64.66 34.33
C GLN A 245 -69.92 65.61 33.26
N ILE A 246 -69.75 65.31 31.98
CA ILE A 246 -70.40 66.04 30.87
C ILE A 246 -71.92 65.86 30.93
N LEU A 247 -72.41 64.63 31.12
CA LEU A 247 -73.85 64.36 31.29
C LEU A 247 -74.43 65.07 32.51
N ARG A 248 -73.71 65.07 33.64
CA ARG A 248 -74.12 65.76 34.88
C ARG A 248 -74.20 67.28 34.69
N THR A 249 -73.20 67.89 34.06
CA THR A 249 -73.17 69.34 33.83
C THR A 249 -74.24 69.78 32.84
N ARG A 250 -74.48 68.99 31.77
CA ARG A 250 -75.62 69.19 30.86
C ARG A 250 -76.96 69.12 31.59
N ALA A 251 -77.24 68.07 32.35
CA ALA A 251 -78.50 67.92 33.07
C ALA A 251 -78.79 69.07 34.07
N LEU A 252 -77.73 69.62 34.70
CA LEU A 252 -77.84 70.81 35.55
C LEU A 252 -78.10 72.10 34.74
N HIS A 253 -77.52 72.22 33.54
CA HIS A 253 -77.78 73.34 32.64
C HIS A 253 -79.23 73.29 32.11
N ASP A 254 -79.67 72.14 31.61
CA ASP A 254 -81.02 71.92 31.08
C ASP A 254 -82.07 72.22 32.17
N LEU A 255 -81.88 71.73 33.40
CA LEU A 255 -82.71 72.09 34.55
C LEU A 255 -82.72 73.59 34.84
N THR A 256 -81.58 74.27 34.69
CA THR A 256 -81.47 75.73 34.92
C THR A 256 -82.19 76.53 33.84
N SER A 257 -82.14 76.08 32.57
CA SER A 257 -82.92 76.67 31.46
C SER A 257 -84.41 76.50 31.69
N ASN A 258 -84.87 75.27 31.96
CA ASN A 258 -86.26 74.96 32.26
C ASN A 258 -86.80 75.81 33.44
N LEU A 259 -85.98 76.03 34.48
CA LEU A 259 -86.33 76.90 35.61
C LEU A 259 -86.34 78.40 35.24
N GLN A 260 -85.54 78.85 34.27
CA GLN A 260 -85.56 80.22 33.74
C GLN A 260 -86.77 80.45 32.81
N GLU A 261 -87.08 79.48 31.96
CA GLU A 261 -88.26 79.46 31.08
C GLU A 261 -89.55 79.45 31.92
N MET A 262 -89.66 78.60 32.94
CA MET A 262 -90.81 78.61 33.86
C MET A 262 -90.93 79.94 34.62
N ARG A 263 -89.82 80.63 34.93
CA ARG A 263 -89.84 82.00 35.49
C ARG A 263 -90.26 83.05 34.46
N GLU A 264 -89.97 82.85 33.17
CA GLU A 264 -90.43 83.70 32.06
C GLU A 264 -91.93 83.49 31.80
N HIS A 265 -92.39 82.24 31.67
CA HIS A 265 -93.81 81.91 31.57
C HIS A 265 -94.61 82.43 32.76
N LYS A 266 -94.10 82.35 34.00
CA LYS A 266 -94.76 82.95 35.16
C LYS A 266 -94.84 84.48 35.07
N ARG A 267 -93.75 85.16 34.66
CA ARG A 267 -93.76 86.62 34.45
C ARG A 267 -94.73 87.04 33.33
N LYS A 268 -94.81 86.27 32.23
CA LYS A 268 -95.79 86.47 31.16
C LYS A 268 -97.23 86.22 31.63
N LEU A 269 -97.48 85.19 32.44
CA LEU A 269 -98.79 84.93 33.04
C LEU A 269 -99.22 86.03 34.02
N ASP A 270 -98.33 86.51 34.88
CA ASP A 270 -98.63 87.65 35.77
C ASP A 270 -98.82 88.97 35.00
N GLY A 271 -98.11 89.15 33.88
CA GLY A 271 -98.35 90.25 32.94
C GLY A 271 -99.72 90.16 32.26
N ASN A 272 -100.03 89.02 31.65
CA ASN A 272 -101.31 88.75 30.99
C ASN A 272 -102.49 88.77 31.97
N ARG A 273 -102.28 88.38 33.23
CA ARG A 273 -103.29 88.48 34.30
C ARG A 273 -103.58 89.95 34.64
N LYS A 274 -102.56 90.78 34.86
CA LYS A 274 -102.74 92.23 35.07
C LYS A 274 -103.35 92.92 33.86
N LEU A 275 -102.98 92.50 32.65
CA LEU A 275 -103.56 93.00 31.40
C LEU A 275 -105.01 92.53 31.22
N GLY A 276 -105.35 91.33 31.67
CA GLY A 276 -106.72 90.80 31.72
C GLY A 276 -107.57 91.53 32.77
N GLU A 277 -107.05 91.77 33.97
CA GLU A 277 -107.66 92.61 35.01
C GLU A 277 -107.91 94.04 34.48
N PHE A 278 -106.94 94.61 33.74
CA PHE A 278 -107.08 95.90 33.05
C PHE A 278 -108.13 95.85 31.92
N PHE A 279 -108.15 94.82 31.08
CA PHE A 279 -109.16 94.66 30.03
C PHE A 279 -110.56 94.40 30.59
N LEU A 280 -110.72 93.70 31.72
CA LEU A 280 -112.00 93.60 32.43
C LEU A 280 -112.44 94.97 32.97
N THR A 281 -111.49 95.82 33.36
CA THR A 281 -111.72 97.20 33.84
C THR A 281 -111.98 98.21 32.69
N LYS A 282 -111.59 97.89 31.44
CA LYS A 282 -111.66 98.79 30.27
C LYS A 282 -112.55 98.31 29.12
N GLY A 283 -112.94 97.04 29.12
CA GLY A 283 -113.39 96.29 27.95
C GLY A 283 -114.84 95.83 28.02
N GLN A 284 -115.77 96.76 28.15
CA GLN A 284 -117.15 96.49 27.72
C GLN A 284 -117.15 96.34 26.18
N LYS A 285 -117.18 95.08 25.74
CA LYS A 285 -117.11 94.56 24.36
C LYS A 285 -117.08 95.58 23.19
N ARG A 286 -116.02 95.47 22.38
CA ARG A 286 -116.13 95.51 20.91
C ARG A 286 -115.44 94.27 20.35
N ILE A 287 -116.11 93.56 19.46
CA ILE A 287 -115.59 92.40 18.72
C ILE A 287 -115.35 92.89 17.28
N MET A 288 -114.22 92.54 16.67
CA MET A 288 -113.96 92.83 15.25
C MET A 288 -113.51 91.56 14.54
N MET A 289 -114.30 91.18 13.54
CA MET A 289 -114.23 89.90 12.80
C MET A 289 -113.03 89.83 11.84
N GLU A 290 -112.57 90.98 11.34
CA GLU A 290 -111.48 91.14 10.37
C GLU A 290 -110.08 90.69 10.87
N LEU A 291 -109.94 90.40 12.16
CA LEU A 291 -108.69 89.92 12.76
C LEU A 291 -108.56 88.39 12.69
N GLU A 292 -109.67 87.65 12.80
CA GLU A 292 -109.66 86.19 12.80
C GLU A 292 -109.29 85.63 11.41
N GLU A 293 -109.81 86.26 10.35
CA GLU A 293 -109.56 85.89 8.94
C GLU A 293 -108.04 85.94 8.59
N LYS A 294 -107.33 86.98 9.05
CA LYS A 294 -105.88 87.14 8.86
C LYS A 294 -105.01 86.25 9.75
N GLU A 295 -105.58 85.64 10.79
CA GLU A 295 -104.91 84.59 11.55
C GLU A 295 -105.10 83.21 10.90
N GLU A 296 -106.22 82.99 10.20
CA GLU A 296 -106.42 81.77 9.40
C GLU A 296 -105.52 81.71 8.16
N GLU A 297 -105.37 82.81 7.41
CA GLU A 297 -104.48 82.86 6.22
C GLU A 297 -103.06 82.41 6.57
N LYS A 298 -102.50 82.94 7.67
CA LYS A 298 -101.14 82.60 8.13
C LYS A 298 -100.99 81.17 8.63
N ARG A 299 -102.07 80.53 9.11
CA ARG A 299 -102.04 79.09 9.44
C ARG A 299 -101.92 78.26 8.17
N LYS A 300 -102.70 78.58 7.13
CA LYS A 300 -102.69 77.88 5.84
C LYS A 300 -101.34 78.02 5.12
N GLU A 301 -100.73 79.21 5.19
CA GLU A 301 -99.39 79.49 4.68
C GLU A 301 -98.29 78.67 5.42
N LEU A 302 -98.34 78.62 6.76
CA LEU A 302 -97.42 77.84 7.58
C LEU A 302 -97.59 76.31 7.39
N GLU A 303 -98.82 75.83 7.22
CA GLU A 303 -99.10 74.42 6.92
C GLU A 303 -98.54 74.00 5.55
N LEU A 304 -98.58 74.89 4.55
CA LEU A 304 -97.96 74.65 3.24
C LEU A 304 -96.43 74.57 3.35
N GLU A 305 -95.79 75.55 4.01
CA GLU A 305 -94.35 75.54 4.28
C GLU A 305 -93.87 74.27 5.01
N LEU A 306 -94.65 73.80 5.99
CA LEU A 306 -94.33 72.58 6.73
C LEU A 306 -94.48 71.33 5.86
N ARG A 307 -95.42 71.33 4.92
CA ARG A 307 -95.65 70.20 4.01
C ARG A 307 -94.57 70.08 2.94
N GLU A 308 -94.15 71.18 2.33
CA GLU A 308 -93.00 71.19 1.40
C GLU A 308 -91.73 70.65 2.07
N LYS A 309 -91.44 71.10 3.30
CA LYS A 309 -90.29 70.60 4.08
C LYS A 309 -90.40 69.09 4.33
N LEU A 310 -91.59 68.58 4.66
CA LEU A 310 -91.83 67.15 4.88
C LEU A 310 -91.59 66.33 3.59
N ASP A 311 -92.07 66.81 2.44
CA ASP A 311 -91.87 66.17 1.14
C ASP A 311 -90.37 66.16 0.72
N THR A 312 -89.58 67.19 1.11
CA THR A 312 -88.11 67.18 0.92
C THR A 312 -87.38 66.20 1.85
N TYR A 313 -87.82 66.04 3.10
CA TYR A 313 -87.25 65.04 4.00
C TYR A 313 -87.54 63.61 3.50
N GLN A 314 -88.72 63.37 2.91
CA GLN A 314 -89.04 62.07 2.28
C GLN A 314 -88.12 61.75 1.10
N HIS A 315 -87.85 62.73 0.21
CA HIS A 315 -86.89 62.53 -0.88
C HIS A 315 -85.49 62.20 -0.36
N MET A 316 -84.97 62.97 0.61
CA MET A 316 -83.64 62.72 1.17
C MET A 316 -83.54 61.35 1.87
N MET A 317 -84.62 60.86 2.50
CA MET A 317 -84.63 59.49 3.05
C MET A 317 -84.56 58.43 1.95
N LEU A 318 -85.31 58.60 0.86
CA LEU A 318 -85.34 57.67 -0.26
C LEU A 318 -83.99 57.63 -1.02
N ASP A 319 -83.34 58.79 -1.20
CA ASP A 319 -81.97 58.86 -1.72
C ASP A 319 -80.97 58.12 -0.81
N ILE A 320 -81.10 58.26 0.51
CA ILE A 320 -80.27 57.55 1.50
C ILE A 320 -80.48 56.03 1.42
N GLU A 321 -81.72 55.56 1.26
CA GLU A 321 -82.04 54.14 1.09
C GLU A 321 -81.38 53.56 -0.17
N ILE A 322 -81.47 54.24 -1.32
CA ILE A 322 -80.81 53.85 -2.58
C ILE A 322 -79.27 53.81 -2.42
N LEU A 323 -78.68 54.79 -1.72
CA LEU A 323 -77.25 54.83 -1.42
C LEU A 323 -76.80 53.70 -0.48
N HIS A 324 -77.67 53.23 0.41
CA HIS A 324 -77.41 52.05 1.24
C HIS A 324 -77.51 50.74 0.45
N GLU A 325 -78.55 50.54 -0.36
CA GLU A 325 -78.69 49.33 -1.19
C GLU A 325 -77.53 49.18 -2.19
N THR A 326 -77.15 50.26 -2.87
CA THR A 326 -76.03 50.24 -3.82
C THR A 326 -74.70 49.94 -3.14
N ARG A 327 -74.44 50.47 -1.93
CA ARG A 327 -73.27 50.11 -1.12
C ARG A 327 -73.29 48.63 -0.70
N ILE A 328 -74.43 48.12 -0.25
CA ILE A 328 -74.57 46.70 0.16
C ILE A 328 -74.34 45.77 -1.03
N HIS A 329 -74.83 46.15 -2.23
CA HIS A 329 -74.58 45.39 -3.46
C HIS A 329 -73.10 45.41 -3.88
N GLN A 330 -72.42 46.56 -3.78
CA GLN A 330 -70.97 46.65 -3.99
C GLN A 330 -70.19 45.78 -3.00
N GLN A 331 -70.52 45.85 -1.71
CA GLN A 331 -69.86 45.05 -0.67
C GLN A 331 -70.06 43.54 -0.86
N ARG A 332 -71.24 43.12 -1.35
CA ARG A 332 -71.51 41.72 -1.71
C ARG A 332 -70.61 41.27 -2.87
N LYS A 333 -70.52 42.05 -3.95
CA LYS A 333 -69.65 41.71 -5.09
C LYS A 333 -68.18 41.59 -4.68
N THR A 334 -67.66 42.52 -3.88
CA THR A 334 -66.29 42.44 -3.39
C THR A 334 -66.04 41.31 -2.38
N LEU A 335 -67.08 40.64 -1.89
CA LEU A 335 -66.94 39.40 -1.11
C LEU A 335 -66.96 38.18 -2.05
N GLU A 336 -67.89 38.15 -3.01
CA GLU A 336 -67.99 37.15 -4.09
C GLU A 336 -66.64 37.05 -4.84
N GLU A 337 -66.10 38.18 -5.32
CA GLU A 337 -64.78 38.32 -5.97
C GLU A 337 -63.58 37.91 -5.07
N LEU A 338 -63.74 37.90 -3.74
CA LEU A 338 -62.69 37.46 -2.80
C LEU A 338 -62.86 36.00 -2.34
N GLU A 339 -64.08 35.46 -2.41
CA GLU A 339 -64.39 34.06 -2.17
C GLU A 339 -63.91 33.22 -3.37
N ASP A 340 -64.15 33.68 -4.61
CA ASP A 340 -63.63 33.05 -5.85
C ASP A 340 -62.09 32.97 -5.86
N VAL A 341 -61.40 34.07 -5.52
CA VAL A 341 -59.93 34.13 -5.46
C VAL A 341 -59.36 33.29 -4.31
N LEU A 342 -60.12 33.09 -3.23
CA LEU A 342 -59.74 32.16 -2.18
C LEU A 342 -59.84 30.70 -2.65
N GLU A 343 -60.92 30.33 -3.36
CA GLU A 343 -61.06 28.97 -3.90
C GLU A 343 -59.98 28.67 -4.97
N GLU A 344 -59.67 29.62 -5.86
CA GLU A 344 -58.58 29.50 -6.84
C GLU A 344 -57.22 29.30 -6.14
N THR A 345 -56.88 30.14 -5.15
CA THR A 345 -55.57 30.07 -4.48
C THR A 345 -55.44 28.92 -3.49
N GLU A 346 -56.52 28.44 -2.88
CA GLU A 346 -56.53 27.17 -2.13
C GLU A 346 -56.36 25.97 -3.09
N GLY A 347 -56.91 26.04 -4.30
CA GLY A 347 -56.67 25.09 -5.40
C GLY A 347 -55.20 25.02 -5.81
N GLU A 348 -54.59 26.14 -6.22
CA GLU A 348 -53.17 26.22 -6.59
C GLU A 348 -52.25 25.72 -5.47
N ALA A 349 -52.57 26.04 -4.21
CA ALA A 349 -51.81 25.58 -3.05
C ALA A 349 -51.92 24.07 -2.84
N SER A 350 -53.10 23.48 -3.07
CA SER A 350 -53.35 22.04 -2.97
C SER A 350 -52.61 21.26 -4.06
N GLU A 351 -52.67 21.71 -5.31
CA GLU A 351 -51.91 21.13 -6.42
C GLU A 351 -50.39 21.25 -6.20
N SER A 352 -49.94 22.40 -5.69
CA SER A 352 -48.53 22.59 -5.30
C SER A 352 -48.12 21.61 -4.18
N GLU A 353 -49.00 21.31 -3.23
CA GLU A 353 -48.71 20.36 -2.15
C GLU A 353 -48.69 18.90 -2.63
N THR A 354 -49.55 18.50 -3.59
CA THR A 354 -49.50 17.15 -4.18
C THR A 354 -48.22 16.96 -5.00
N MET A 355 -47.87 17.92 -5.85
CA MET A 355 -46.60 17.93 -6.60
C MET A 355 -45.38 17.83 -5.68
N LEU A 356 -45.40 18.51 -4.52
CA LEU A 356 -44.32 18.41 -3.52
C LEU A 356 -44.25 17.00 -2.92
N LYS A 357 -45.38 16.40 -2.55
CA LYS A 357 -45.45 15.03 -2.01
C LYS A 357 -44.92 13.99 -3.00
N GLU A 358 -45.30 14.08 -4.28
CA GLU A 358 -44.82 13.16 -5.34
C GLU A 358 -43.30 13.27 -5.53
N ASN A 359 -42.76 14.49 -5.62
CA ASN A 359 -41.31 14.72 -5.67
C ASN A 359 -40.60 14.13 -4.45
N ASP A 360 -41.18 14.29 -3.25
CA ASP A 360 -40.63 13.77 -2.00
C ASP A 360 -40.64 12.23 -1.97
N GLU A 361 -41.61 11.56 -2.61
CA GLU A 361 -41.59 10.11 -2.83
C GLU A 361 -40.56 9.66 -3.87
N ILE A 362 -40.40 10.39 -4.97
CA ILE A 362 -39.33 10.15 -5.96
C ILE A 362 -37.94 10.28 -5.31
N PHE A 363 -37.73 11.29 -4.46
CA PHE A 363 -36.47 11.44 -3.71
C PHE A 363 -36.25 10.30 -2.70
N LYS A 364 -37.29 9.84 -1.99
CA LYS A 364 -37.20 8.66 -1.10
C LYS A 364 -36.83 7.40 -1.90
N ALA A 365 -37.44 7.18 -3.06
CA ALA A 365 -37.13 6.06 -3.95
C ALA A 365 -35.68 6.13 -4.48
N LEU A 366 -35.20 7.32 -4.85
CA LEU A 366 -33.83 7.54 -5.33
C LEU A 366 -32.77 7.33 -4.22
N VAL A 367 -33.01 7.81 -2.99
CA VAL A 367 -32.16 7.54 -1.82
C VAL A 367 -32.05 6.02 -1.55
N GLN A 368 -33.17 5.29 -1.65
CA GLN A 368 -33.17 3.84 -1.53
C GLN A 368 -32.45 3.15 -2.70
N GLY A 369 -32.63 3.62 -3.93
CA GLY A 369 -31.95 3.11 -5.13
C GLY A 369 -30.44 3.23 -5.03
N VAL A 370 -29.93 4.42 -4.66
CA VAL A 370 -28.50 4.67 -4.42
C VAL A 370 -27.96 3.77 -3.30
N SER A 371 -28.74 3.57 -2.22
CA SER A 371 -28.37 2.65 -1.13
C SER A 371 -28.24 1.20 -1.62
N ARG A 372 -29.20 0.69 -2.39
CA ARG A 372 -29.17 -0.66 -2.99
C ARG A 372 -27.99 -0.85 -3.94
N LEU A 373 -27.69 0.15 -4.79
CA LEU A 373 -26.53 0.11 -5.69
C LEU A 373 -25.20 0.06 -4.91
N PHE A 374 -25.09 0.82 -3.83
CA PHE A 374 -23.91 0.83 -2.96
C PHE A 374 -23.70 -0.52 -2.25
N GLU A 375 -24.76 -1.23 -1.88
CA GLU A 375 -24.71 -2.60 -1.36
C GLU A 375 -24.33 -3.62 -2.45
N MET A 376 -24.97 -3.56 -3.63
CA MET A 376 -24.70 -4.47 -4.76
C MET A 376 -23.24 -4.40 -5.24
N CYS A 377 -22.65 -3.19 -5.26
CA CYS A 377 -21.27 -2.98 -5.68
C CYS A 377 -20.22 -3.36 -4.60
N LYS A 378 -20.65 -3.84 -3.42
CA LYS A 378 -19.78 -4.31 -2.31
C LYS A 378 -18.69 -3.31 -1.89
N PHE A 379 -19.05 -2.04 -1.78
CA PHE A 379 -18.15 -1.01 -1.27
C PHE A 379 -17.65 -1.32 0.16
N SER A 380 -16.34 -1.23 0.37
CA SER A 380 -15.83 -1.00 1.74
C SER A 380 -16.16 0.44 2.13
N LYS A 381 -16.71 0.63 3.33
CA LYS A 381 -17.21 1.93 3.80
C LYS A 381 -16.07 2.85 4.27
N ASP A 382 -14.85 2.35 4.35
CA ASP A 382 -13.70 2.96 5.03
C ASP A 382 -13.22 4.30 4.45
N PRO A 383 -13.20 4.54 3.12
CA PRO A 383 -12.82 5.84 2.58
C PRO A 383 -13.83 6.94 2.94
N LEU A 384 -15.13 6.60 2.89
CA LEU A 384 -16.23 7.53 3.17
C LEU A 384 -16.43 7.75 4.68
N PHE A 385 -16.22 6.73 5.53
CA PHE A 385 -16.30 6.88 6.99
C PHE A 385 -15.34 7.95 7.53
N ARG A 386 -14.18 8.14 6.90
CA ARG A 386 -13.19 9.16 7.27
C ARG A 386 -13.64 10.60 6.96
N LEU A 387 -14.63 10.78 6.08
CA LEU A 387 -15.22 12.09 5.74
C LEU A 387 -16.58 12.33 6.42
N LEU A 388 -17.44 11.30 6.51
CA LEU A 388 -18.85 11.42 6.92
C LEU A 388 -19.13 11.14 8.41
N GLY A 389 -18.13 10.69 9.18
CA GLY A 389 -18.20 10.57 10.65
C GLY A 389 -19.34 9.68 11.16
N ASN A 390 -19.12 8.37 11.21
CA ASN A 390 -20.03 7.32 11.73
C ASN A 390 -21.44 7.22 11.10
N SER A 391 -21.88 8.19 10.29
CA SER A 391 -23.20 8.18 9.65
C SER A 391 -23.23 7.24 8.43
N ALA A 392 -23.31 5.93 8.68
CA ALA A 392 -23.30 4.85 7.66
C ALA A 392 -24.56 4.78 6.76
N ILE A 393 -25.34 5.86 6.67
CA ILE A 393 -26.68 5.93 6.09
C ILE A 393 -26.68 7.00 5.00
N VAL A 394 -27.11 6.66 3.79
CA VAL A 394 -27.31 7.63 2.71
C VAL A 394 -28.43 8.59 3.11
N LYS A 395 -28.09 9.89 3.19
CA LYS A 395 -29.01 10.98 3.51
C LYS A 395 -28.97 12.00 2.38
N PHE A 396 -30.05 12.77 2.20
CA PHE A 396 -30.20 13.75 1.13
C PHE A 396 -28.97 14.66 0.95
N TYR A 397 -28.48 15.30 2.02
CA TYR A 397 -27.30 16.18 1.97
C TYR A 397 -25.96 15.47 1.68
N ASN A 398 -25.91 14.14 1.76
CA ASN A 398 -24.72 13.33 1.46
C ASN A 398 -24.81 12.61 0.10
N ILE A 399 -25.99 12.55 -0.54
CA ILE A 399 -26.24 11.60 -1.65
C ILE A 399 -25.35 11.84 -2.87
N LEU A 400 -25.02 13.11 -3.15
CA LEU A 400 -24.13 13.50 -4.24
C LEU A 400 -22.72 12.90 -4.07
N LEU A 401 -22.21 12.81 -2.85
CA LEU A 401 -20.90 12.20 -2.56
C LEU A 401 -20.93 10.67 -2.70
N TYR A 402 -22.07 10.04 -2.37
CA TYR A 402 -22.28 8.61 -2.63
C TYR A 402 -22.38 8.33 -4.15
N LEU A 403 -23.01 9.23 -4.92
CA LEU A 403 -23.06 9.14 -6.39
C LEU A 403 -21.68 9.35 -7.04
N GLU A 404 -20.89 10.32 -6.59
CA GLU A 404 -19.52 10.54 -7.08
C GLU A 404 -18.59 9.34 -6.76
N ALA A 405 -18.82 8.66 -5.62
CA ALA A 405 -18.12 7.42 -5.27
C ALA A 405 -18.58 6.22 -6.13
N LEU A 406 -19.88 6.13 -6.44
CA LEU A 406 -20.46 5.16 -7.38
C LEU A 406 -19.91 5.34 -8.79
N GLU A 407 -19.91 6.57 -9.31
CA GLU A 407 -19.40 6.89 -10.65
C GLU A 407 -17.95 6.43 -10.83
N LYS A 408 -17.08 6.69 -9.84
CA LYS A 408 -15.66 6.34 -9.91
C LYS A 408 -15.40 4.84 -9.91
N THR A 409 -16.16 4.04 -9.16
CA THR A 409 -16.01 2.57 -9.20
C THR A 409 -16.73 1.95 -10.40
N ILE A 410 -17.86 2.48 -10.84
CA ILE A 410 -18.51 2.08 -12.10
C ILE A 410 -17.56 2.29 -13.27
N HIS A 411 -16.87 3.44 -13.35
CA HIS A 411 -15.81 3.67 -14.33
C HIS A 411 -14.67 2.63 -14.21
N GLN A 412 -14.19 2.29 -13.01
CA GLN A 412 -13.17 1.25 -12.81
C GLN A 412 -13.66 -0.13 -13.26
N TYR A 413 -14.91 -0.51 -12.95
CA TYR A 413 -15.50 -1.76 -13.41
C TYR A 413 -15.71 -1.76 -14.93
N SER A 414 -16.18 -0.69 -15.54
CA SER A 414 -16.30 -0.54 -17.00
C SER A 414 -14.95 -0.63 -17.71
N ILE A 415 -13.89 -0.03 -17.17
CA ILE A 415 -12.52 -0.18 -17.68
C ILE A 415 -12.06 -1.64 -17.55
N THR A 416 -12.34 -2.28 -16.42
CA THR A 416 -11.96 -3.69 -16.16
C THR A 416 -12.70 -4.66 -17.08
N VAL A 417 -14.00 -4.42 -17.34
CA VAL A 417 -14.82 -5.19 -18.27
C VAL A 417 -14.38 -4.94 -19.70
N ALA A 418 -14.19 -3.69 -20.15
CA ALA A 418 -13.69 -3.39 -21.49
C ALA A 418 -12.29 -3.97 -21.76
N TYR A 419 -11.42 -4.05 -20.74
CA TYR A 419 -10.13 -4.75 -20.84
C TYR A 419 -10.32 -6.26 -20.96
N ARG A 420 -11.22 -6.84 -20.15
CA ARG A 420 -11.55 -8.27 -20.18
C ARG A 420 -12.19 -8.67 -21.51
N ASP A 421 -13.06 -7.83 -22.06
CA ASP A 421 -13.78 -8.08 -23.31
C ASP A 421 -12.80 -8.06 -24.49
N LYS A 422 -11.88 -7.08 -24.56
CA LYS A 422 -10.75 -7.11 -25.51
C LYS A 422 -9.94 -8.42 -25.41
N VAL A 423 -9.58 -8.84 -24.19
CA VAL A 423 -8.88 -10.11 -23.94
C VAL A 423 -9.73 -11.36 -24.28
N THR A 424 -11.05 -11.24 -24.43
CA THR A 424 -11.90 -12.31 -24.96
C THR A 424 -12.16 -12.22 -26.46
N ASP A 425 -12.17 -11.03 -27.06
CA ASP A 425 -12.33 -10.87 -28.50
C ASP A 425 -11.03 -11.20 -29.25
N GLU A 426 -9.87 -10.94 -28.65
CA GLU A 426 -8.57 -11.50 -29.07
C GLU A 426 -8.57 -13.04 -29.05
N LYS A 427 -9.39 -13.66 -28.18
CA LYS A 427 -9.60 -15.12 -28.18
C LYS A 427 -10.66 -15.57 -29.19
N LYS A 428 -11.77 -14.83 -29.34
CA LYS A 428 -12.81 -15.13 -30.35
C LYS A 428 -12.29 -15.02 -31.78
N HIS A 429 -11.32 -14.14 -32.07
CA HIS A 429 -10.70 -14.07 -33.40
C HIS A 429 -9.95 -15.37 -33.82
N SER A 430 -9.80 -16.35 -32.93
CA SER A 430 -9.34 -17.70 -33.27
C SER A 430 -10.46 -18.69 -33.68
N SER A 431 -11.75 -18.33 -33.57
CA SER A 431 -12.85 -19.28 -33.78
C SER A 431 -14.15 -18.69 -34.37
N THR A 432 -14.81 -19.48 -35.21
CA THR A 432 -16.16 -19.29 -35.76
C THR A 432 -16.44 -18.02 -36.59
N ALA A 433 -15.98 -18.02 -37.84
CA ALA A 433 -16.71 -17.36 -38.92
C ALA A 433 -17.82 -18.27 -39.46
N LYS A 434 -19.08 -17.80 -39.56
CA LYS A 434 -20.11 -18.15 -40.58
C LYS A 434 -21.54 -17.68 -40.23
N LYS A 435 -22.22 -17.07 -41.23
CA LYS A 435 -23.68 -17.10 -41.51
C LYS A 435 -24.66 -16.43 -40.51
N THR A 436 -25.87 -16.00 -40.87
CA THR A 436 -26.49 -15.49 -42.13
C THR A 436 -27.79 -14.74 -41.77
N ASP A 437 -28.12 -13.70 -42.54
CA ASP A 437 -29.44 -13.24 -43.01
C ASP A 437 -30.75 -13.64 -42.28
N GLY A 438 -31.61 -12.63 -42.04
CA GLY A 438 -32.94 -12.64 -42.67
C GLY A 438 -34.20 -12.52 -41.79
N THR A 439 -35.20 -11.82 -42.32
CA THR A 439 -36.64 -11.74 -41.93
C THR A 439 -37.01 -11.24 -40.52
N ALA A 440 -38.13 -10.55 -40.21
CA ALA A 440 -38.97 -9.52 -40.87
C ALA A 440 -40.48 -9.71 -40.51
N LEU A 441 -41.11 -8.65 -39.98
CA LEU A 441 -42.57 -8.47 -39.84
C LEU A 441 -43.26 -9.43 -38.81
N ARG A 442 -44.45 -9.17 -38.24
CA ARG A 442 -45.51 -8.15 -38.52
C ARG A 442 -46.44 -7.93 -37.29
N THR A 443 -47.34 -6.94 -37.40
CA THR A 443 -48.72 -6.83 -36.81
C THR A 443 -48.90 -6.63 -35.29
N ASP A 444 -49.87 -5.84 -34.78
CA ASP A 444 -50.78 -4.81 -35.38
C ASP A 444 -51.52 -4.00 -34.27
N ASN A 445 -52.25 -2.94 -34.68
CA ASN A 445 -53.29 -2.13 -33.98
C ASN A 445 -52.80 -1.07 -32.96
N LEU A 446 -53.13 0.24 -33.07
CA LEU A 446 -54.42 1.00 -33.20
C LEU A 446 -55.18 1.12 -31.86
N GLN A 447 -55.79 2.25 -31.44
CA GLN A 447 -56.16 3.55 -32.08
C GLN A 447 -55.60 4.76 -31.27
N GLU A 448 -55.54 6.05 -31.68
CA GLU A 448 -56.14 6.86 -32.77
C GLU A 448 -57.48 7.59 -32.39
N ILE A 449 -57.77 8.78 -32.97
CA ILE A 449 -58.73 9.88 -32.56
C ILE A 449 -58.04 10.96 -31.68
N GLU A 450 -57.67 12.17 -32.14
CA GLU A 450 -58.49 13.36 -32.59
C GLU A 450 -59.27 14.03 -31.45
N GLU A 451 -59.57 15.33 -31.40
CA GLU A 451 -58.99 16.64 -31.78
C GLU A 451 -59.94 17.69 -31.11
N GLU A 452 -59.84 19.00 -31.42
CA GLU A 452 -60.66 20.11 -30.82
C GLU A 452 -60.44 20.38 -29.30
N GLY A 453 -60.36 21.61 -28.78
CA GLY A 453 -60.17 22.92 -29.40
C GLY A 453 -61.36 23.88 -29.26
N ASN A 454 -61.40 24.71 -28.21
CA ASN A 454 -62.13 25.99 -28.24
C ASN A 454 -61.67 27.01 -27.19
N GLU A 455 -61.96 28.29 -27.46
CA GLU A 455 -61.71 29.44 -26.57
C GLU A 455 -63.03 29.92 -25.89
N GLU A 456 -62.91 30.93 -25.03
CA GLU A 456 -63.98 31.82 -24.53
C GLU A 456 -65.29 31.22 -23.96
N ARG A 457 -65.51 31.40 -22.66
CA ARG A 457 -66.39 32.52 -22.22
C ARG A 457 -66.43 32.79 -20.71
N ASN A 458 -66.67 34.06 -20.40
CA ASN A 458 -67.12 34.57 -19.10
C ASN A 458 -68.15 33.66 -18.42
N LYS A 459 -67.94 33.40 -17.13
CA LYS A 459 -68.69 34.16 -16.13
C LYS A 459 -67.82 34.52 -14.94
#